data_AF-A0A4Q1B4H3-F1
#
_entry.id   AF-A0A4Q1B4H3-F1
#
_cell.length_a   1.000
_cell.length_b   1.000
_cell.length_c   1.000
_cell.angle_alpha   90.00
_cell.angle_beta   90.00
_cell.angle_gamma   90.00
#
_symmetry.space_group_name_H-M   'P 1'
#
loop_
_entity.id
_entity.type
_entity.pdbx_description
1 polymer ?
#
loop_
_entity_poly.entity_id
_entity_poly.type
_entity_poly.pdbx_seq_one_letter_code
_entity_poly.pdbx_strand_id
1 'polypeptide(L)'
;MTQAFILVDYSYDFVATDGKLTCGAPAQAIESAIYEKWQTYSSKKLPIFVMMDLHHENDAFHPETKLFPPHNIEGTDGRKLYGKIHDLYSVEQNEPHIFWLDKRRYSSFCGTPLHQLLQERGITEIEVAGVCTDICVLHTVIDAFNLGYKVTVDENCVASFDQTGHEYALKHFKNVLGMAVDTHS
;
A
#
# COMPACT_ATOMS: atom_id res chain seq x y z
N MET A 1 21.01 -0.21 -8.98
CA MET A 1 20.23 -0.35 -7.74
C MET A 1 18.92 -1.00 -8.12
N THR A 2 18.46 -1.97 -7.35
CA THR A 2 17.31 -2.84 -7.61
C THR A 2 16.13 -2.32 -6.80
N GLN A 3 15.04 -1.98 -7.49
CA GLN A 3 13.89 -1.25 -6.95
C GLN A 3 12.62 -2.11 -7.01
N ALA A 4 11.71 -1.94 -6.04
CA ALA A 4 10.38 -2.53 -6.07
C ALA A 4 9.30 -1.49 -5.75
N PHE A 5 8.12 -1.65 -6.34
CA PHE A 5 6.93 -0.86 -6.01
C PHE A 5 6.05 -1.64 -5.04
N ILE A 6 5.64 -1.00 -3.95
CA ILE A 6 4.79 -1.59 -2.90
C ILE A 6 3.47 -0.83 -2.89
N LEU A 7 2.40 -1.46 -3.38
CA LEU A 7 1.05 -0.91 -3.35
C LEU A 7 0.31 -1.43 -2.12
N VAL A 8 0.04 -0.54 -1.17
CA VAL A 8 -0.56 -0.87 0.13
C VAL A 8 -2.06 -0.57 0.10
N ASP A 9 -2.89 -1.61 0.25
CA ASP A 9 -4.32 -1.48 0.59
C ASP A 9 -5.18 -0.61 -0.33
N TYR A 10 -4.84 -0.51 -1.63
CA TYR A 10 -5.65 0.25 -2.59
C TYR A 10 -6.89 -0.54 -3.06
N SER A 11 -7.68 -1.01 -2.09
CA SER A 11 -8.83 -1.90 -2.27
C SER A 11 -10.14 -1.14 -2.49
N TYR A 12 -11.17 -1.85 -2.94
CA TYR A 12 -12.51 -1.31 -3.05
C TYR A 12 -13.02 -0.79 -1.70
N ASP A 13 -12.88 -1.58 -0.63
CA ASP A 13 -13.38 -1.19 0.70
C ASP A 13 -12.72 0.07 1.26
N PHE A 14 -11.47 0.34 0.88
CA PHE A 14 -10.73 1.53 1.31
C PHE A 14 -10.87 2.74 0.38
N VAL A 15 -11.39 2.59 -0.85
CA VAL A 15 -11.38 3.67 -1.84
C VAL A 15 -12.77 4.03 -2.38
N ALA A 16 -13.62 3.03 -2.63
CA ALA A 16 -14.93 3.26 -3.24
C ALA A 16 -15.84 4.11 -2.34
N THR A 17 -16.76 4.86 -2.94
CA THR A 17 -17.71 5.71 -2.21
C THR A 17 -18.58 4.92 -1.24
N ASP A 18 -18.90 3.67 -1.58
CA ASP A 18 -19.65 2.71 -0.77
C ASP A 18 -18.75 1.64 -0.12
N GLY A 19 -17.43 1.83 -0.15
CA GLY A 19 -16.45 0.97 0.51
C GLY A 19 -16.64 0.97 2.03
N LYS A 20 -16.49 -0.20 2.66
CA LYS A 20 -16.85 -0.40 4.08
C LYS A 20 -15.99 0.41 5.07
N LEU A 21 -14.79 0.84 4.67
CA LEU A 21 -13.89 1.64 5.47
C LEU A 21 -13.17 2.69 4.62
N THR A 22 -13.92 3.35 3.74
CA THR A 22 -13.36 4.19 2.68
C THR A 22 -12.59 5.42 3.20
N CYS A 23 -11.37 5.67 2.66
CA CYS A 23 -10.72 6.98 2.80
C CYS A 23 -11.30 8.03 1.80
N GLY A 24 -12.31 7.66 0.99
CA GLY A 24 -13.16 8.59 0.23
C GLY A 24 -12.48 9.30 -0.96
N ALA A 25 -12.94 10.51 -1.26
CA ALA A 25 -12.44 11.31 -2.40
C ALA A 25 -10.90 11.49 -2.42
N PRO A 26 -10.20 11.69 -1.28
CA PRO A 26 -8.73 11.69 -1.26
C PRO A 26 -8.11 10.41 -1.83
N ALA A 27 -8.63 9.25 -1.44
CA ALA A 27 -8.13 7.97 -1.96
C ALA A 27 -8.48 7.77 -3.44
N GLN A 28 -9.63 8.25 -3.90
CA GLN A 28 -10.00 8.17 -5.32
C GLN A 28 -9.11 9.06 -6.20
N ALA A 29 -8.66 10.21 -5.67
CA ALA A 29 -7.87 11.20 -6.41
C ALA A 29 -6.47 10.72 -6.81
N ILE A 30 -5.90 9.73 -6.10
CA ILE A 30 -4.56 9.21 -6.36
C ILE A 30 -4.51 8.07 -7.39
N GLU A 31 -5.67 7.63 -7.94
CA GLU A 31 -5.76 6.49 -8.86
C GLU A 31 -4.83 6.65 -10.08
N SER A 32 -4.86 7.81 -10.73
CA SER A 32 -4.08 8.05 -11.95
C SER A 32 -2.57 8.00 -11.66
N ALA A 33 -2.12 8.54 -10.53
CA ALA A 33 -0.71 8.53 -10.16
C ALA A 33 -0.23 7.10 -9.85
N ILE A 34 -1.01 6.32 -9.09
CA ILE A 34 -0.71 4.91 -8.84
C ILE A 34 -0.67 4.12 -10.16
N TYR A 35 -1.60 4.38 -11.07
CA TYR A 35 -1.66 3.74 -12.38
C TYR A 35 -0.38 4.00 -13.18
N GLU A 36 0.10 5.25 -13.22
CA GLU A 36 1.33 5.62 -13.92
C GLU A 36 2.58 4.99 -13.30
N LYS A 37 2.66 4.91 -11.96
CA LYS A 37 3.75 4.19 -11.27
C LYS A 37 3.70 2.70 -11.60
N TRP A 38 2.54 2.06 -11.50
CA TRP A 38 2.39 0.65 -11.86
C TRP A 38 2.93 0.37 -13.27
N GLN A 39 2.48 1.14 -14.27
CA GLN A 39 2.94 0.99 -15.64
C GLN A 39 4.45 1.20 -15.79
N THR A 40 5.03 2.15 -15.05
CA THR A 40 6.47 2.42 -15.05
C THR A 40 7.27 1.23 -14.54
N TYR A 41 6.84 0.57 -13.46
CA TYR A 41 7.52 -0.62 -12.93
C TYR A 41 7.28 -1.85 -13.80
N SER A 42 6.04 -2.06 -14.25
CA SER A 42 5.64 -3.20 -15.09
C SER A 42 6.35 -3.19 -16.45
N SER A 43 6.43 -2.04 -17.13
CA SER A 43 7.16 -1.91 -18.41
C SER A 43 8.65 -2.24 -18.32
N LYS A 44 9.25 -2.08 -17.14
CA LYS A 44 10.65 -2.44 -16.84
C LYS A 44 10.80 -3.84 -16.24
N LYS A 45 9.70 -4.57 -16.04
CA LYS A 45 9.63 -5.87 -15.35
C LYS A 45 10.26 -5.81 -13.95
N LEU A 46 10.13 -4.67 -13.28
CA LEU A 46 10.56 -4.50 -11.89
C LEU A 46 9.48 -5.07 -10.95
N PRO A 47 9.86 -5.63 -9.79
CA PRO A 47 8.90 -6.20 -8.86
C PRO A 47 7.82 -5.20 -8.41
N ILE A 48 6.57 -5.63 -8.45
CA ILE A 48 5.41 -4.93 -7.87
C ILE A 48 4.79 -5.86 -6.83
N PHE A 49 4.68 -5.39 -5.59
CA PHE A 49 4.04 -6.10 -4.50
C PHE A 49 2.73 -5.40 -4.14
N VAL A 50 1.61 -6.07 -4.38
CA VAL A 50 0.30 -5.70 -3.84
C VAL A 50 0.21 -6.28 -2.44
N MET A 51 0.16 -5.39 -1.46
CA MET A 51 0.03 -5.71 -0.05
C MET A 51 -1.42 -5.45 0.35
N MET A 52 -2.22 -6.51 0.38
CA MET A 52 -3.67 -6.40 0.57
C MET A 52 -4.10 -6.92 1.92
N ASP A 53 -4.83 -6.10 2.65
CA ASP A 53 -5.42 -6.48 3.91
C ASP A 53 -6.34 -7.72 3.78
N LEU A 54 -6.28 -8.58 4.78
CA LEU A 54 -7.07 -9.79 4.89
C LEU A 54 -7.66 -9.88 6.29
N HIS A 55 -8.97 -9.78 6.34
CA HIS A 55 -9.74 -10.05 7.54
C HIS A 55 -10.69 -11.22 7.35
N HIS A 56 -10.97 -11.89 8.46
CA HIS A 56 -12.04 -12.88 8.54
C HIS A 56 -13.15 -12.29 9.39
N GLU A 57 -14.38 -12.45 8.93
CA GLU A 57 -15.53 -11.93 9.66
C GLU A 57 -15.63 -12.64 11.02
N ASN A 58 -15.90 -11.86 12.08
CA ASN A 58 -16.02 -12.34 13.46
C ASN A 58 -14.74 -12.96 14.07
N ASP A 59 -13.53 -12.63 13.58
CA ASP A 59 -12.29 -13.01 14.25
C ASP A 59 -12.07 -12.20 15.55
N ALA A 60 -12.56 -12.74 16.67
CA ALA A 60 -12.49 -12.09 17.98
C ALA A 60 -11.05 -11.92 18.53
N PHE A 61 -10.06 -12.63 17.98
CA PHE A 61 -8.66 -12.53 18.39
C PHE A 61 -7.90 -11.47 17.60
N HIS A 62 -8.44 -11.05 16.46
CA HIS A 62 -7.86 -9.96 15.69
C HIS A 62 -8.04 -8.63 16.43
N PRO A 63 -6.97 -7.86 16.69
CA PRO A 63 -7.08 -6.64 17.47
C PRO A 63 -7.99 -5.59 16.81
N GLU A 64 -8.04 -5.57 15.48
CA GLU A 64 -8.79 -4.57 14.69
C GLU A 64 -10.30 -4.82 14.67
N THR A 65 -10.78 -6.03 14.99
CA THR A 65 -12.22 -6.37 15.04
C THR A 65 -12.99 -5.48 16.02
N LYS A 66 -12.31 -4.90 17.01
CA LYS A 66 -12.90 -3.98 18.00
C LYS A 66 -12.80 -2.50 17.60
N LEU A 67 -11.98 -2.19 16.60
CA LEU A 67 -11.62 -0.82 16.22
C LEU A 67 -12.40 -0.36 14.99
N PHE A 68 -12.66 -1.27 14.06
CA PHE A 68 -13.21 -0.95 12.75
C PHE A 68 -14.38 -1.87 12.38
N PRO A 69 -15.30 -1.41 11.51
CA PRO A 69 -16.28 -2.30 10.91
C PRO A 69 -15.58 -3.39 10.08
N PRO A 70 -16.24 -4.54 9.82
CA PRO A 70 -15.72 -5.56 8.91
C PRO A 70 -15.41 -4.96 7.53
N HIS A 71 -14.18 -5.12 7.06
CA HIS A 71 -13.67 -4.61 5.79
C HIS A 71 -12.62 -5.58 5.25
N ASN A 72 -12.33 -5.54 3.96
CA ASN A 72 -11.38 -6.43 3.27
C ASN A 72 -11.54 -7.90 3.69
N ILE A 73 -12.80 -8.34 3.76
CA ILE A 73 -13.14 -9.70 4.20
C ILE A 73 -12.80 -10.69 3.10
N GLU A 74 -12.19 -11.81 3.48
CA GLU A 74 -11.82 -12.89 2.56
C GLU A 74 -12.98 -13.27 1.62
N GLY A 75 -12.67 -13.40 0.32
CA GLY A 75 -13.65 -13.78 -0.70
C GLY A 75 -14.66 -12.70 -1.09
N THR A 76 -14.62 -11.51 -0.48
CA THR A 76 -15.53 -10.41 -0.85
C THR A 76 -14.93 -9.48 -1.89
N ASP A 77 -15.80 -8.82 -2.66
CA ASP A 77 -15.40 -7.83 -3.66
C ASP A 77 -14.73 -6.59 -3.04
N GLY A 78 -14.93 -6.35 -1.74
CA GLY A 78 -14.23 -5.31 -0.98
C GLY A 78 -12.70 -5.40 -1.05
N ARG A 79 -12.16 -6.60 -1.24
CA ARG A 79 -10.70 -6.85 -1.37
C ARG A 79 -10.14 -6.64 -2.76
N LYS A 80 -10.98 -6.50 -3.79
CA LYS A 80 -10.49 -6.23 -5.14
C LYS A 80 -9.78 -4.88 -5.11
N LEU A 81 -8.70 -4.74 -5.90
CA LEU A 81 -8.10 -3.44 -6.16
C LEU A 81 -9.17 -2.48 -6.70
N TYR A 82 -9.02 -1.19 -6.42
CA TYR A 82 -10.00 -0.19 -6.86
C TYR A 82 -9.76 0.24 -8.32
N GLY A 83 -10.87 0.43 -9.04
CA GLY A 83 -10.91 1.13 -10.33
C GLY A 83 -9.95 0.57 -11.38
N LYS A 84 -9.22 1.45 -12.08
CA LYS A 84 -8.30 1.08 -13.16
C LYS A 84 -7.15 0.18 -12.71
N ILE A 85 -6.82 0.21 -11.42
CA ILE A 85 -5.77 -0.65 -10.86
C ILE A 85 -6.25 -2.11 -10.82
N HIS A 86 -7.55 -2.35 -10.64
CA HIS A 86 -8.16 -3.67 -10.82
C HIS A 86 -7.96 -4.21 -12.23
N ASP A 87 -8.23 -3.37 -13.23
CA ASP A 87 -8.16 -3.75 -14.64
C ASP A 87 -6.71 -4.08 -15.04
N LEU A 88 -5.74 -3.26 -14.60
CA LEU A 88 -4.31 -3.53 -14.77
C LEU A 88 -3.90 -4.85 -14.12
N TYR A 89 -4.24 -5.05 -12.85
CA TYR A 89 -3.88 -6.28 -12.15
C TYR A 89 -4.51 -7.51 -12.81
N SER A 90 -5.77 -7.41 -13.27
CA SER A 90 -6.47 -8.55 -13.88
C SER A 90 -5.76 -9.10 -15.12
N VAL A 91 -5.06 -8.24 -15.88
CA VAL A 91 -4.29 -8.65 -17.06
C VAL A 91 -2.83 -9.01 -16.74
N GLU A 92 -2.24 -8.43 -15.70
CA GLU A 92 -0.82 -8.62 -15.35
C GLU A 92 -0.57 -9.62 -14.20
N GLN A 93 -1.59 -10.06 -13.46
CA GLN A 93 -1.44 -10.85 -12.22
C GLN A 93 -0.64 -12.15 -12.36
N ASN A 94 -0.50 -12.70 -13.57
CA ASN A 94 0.27 -13.92 -13.83
C ASN A 94 1.72 -13.64 -14.25
N GLU A 95 2.11 -12.37 -14.38
CA GLU A 95 3.47 -11.97 -14.68
C GLU A 95 4.38 -12.25 -13.47
N PRO A 96 5.60 -12.77 -13.67
CA PRO A 96 6.47 -13.25 -12.59
C PRO A 96 7.03 -12.13 -11.69
N HIS A 97 6.85 -10.87 -12.08
CA HIS A 97 7.25 -9.69 -11.32
C HIS A 97 6.10 -9.07 -10.53
N ILE A 98 4.88 -9.61 -10.62
CA ILE A 98 3.71 -9.17 -9.86
C ILE A 98 3.49 -10.15 -8.70
N PHE A 99 3.38 -9.61 -7.49
CA PHE A 99 3.19 -10.38 -6.26
C PHE A 99 1.95 -9.88 -5.54
N TRP A 100 1.06 -10.79 -5.16
CA TRP A 100 -0.03 -10.51 -4.24
C TRP A 100 0.27 -11.14 -2.89
N LEU A 101 0.30 -10.34 -1.84
CA LEU A 101 0.54 -10.80 -0.47
C LEU A 101 -0.59 -10.32 0.44
N ASP A 102 -1.23 -11.28 1.10
CA ASP A 102 -2.18 -10.99 2.16
C ASP A 102 -1.44 -10.54 3.42
N LYS A 103 -1.94 -9.49 4.06
CA LYS A 103 -1.45 -9.01 5.36
C LYS A 103 -2.60 -8.91 6.36
N ARG A 104 -2.28 -9.01 7.65
CA ARG A 104 -3.27 -8.97 8.74
C ARG A 104 -2.97 -7.86 9.76
N ARG A 105 -2.11 -6.94 9.42
CA ARG A 105 -1.73 -5.77 10.23
C ARG A 105 -1.50 -4.62 9.28
N TYR A 106 -1.43 -3.41 9.81
CA TYR A 106 -1.17 -2.21 9.00
C TYR A 106 0.16 -2.28 8.23
N SER A 107 1.25 -2.71 8.90
CA SER A 107 2.54 -2.86 8.22
C SER A 107 2.52 -4.04 7.25
N SER A 108 2.94 -3.77 6.01
CA SER A 108 3.15 -4.77 4.97
C SER A 108 4.22 -5.80 5.32
N PHE A 109 5.08 -5.55 6.31
CA PHE A 109 6.12 -6.48 6.76
C PHE A 109 5.66 -7.40 7.90
N CYS A 110 4.62 -7.02 8.66
CA CYS A 110 4.26 -7.71 9.88
C CYS A 110 3.56 -9.05 9.59
N GLY A 111 4.30 -10.15 9.75
CA GLY A 111 3.78 -11.50 9.55
C GLY A 111 3.62 -11.91 8.08
N THR A 112 4.25 -11.18 7.15
CA THR A 112 4.24 -11.49 5.70
C THR A 112 5.64 -11.92 5.23
N PRO A 113 5.77 -12.57 4.05
CA PRO A 113 7.07 -12.90 3.48
C PRO A 113 7.73 -11.72 2.73
N LEU A 114 7.19 -10.49 2.82
CA LEU A 114 7.65 -9.34 2.01
C LEU A 114 9.16 -9.11 2.14
N HIS A 115 9.69 -9.04 3.37
CA HIS A 115 11.11 -8.81 3.58
C HIS A 115 11.98 -9.90 2.91
N GLN A 116 11.60 -11.17 3.09
CA GLN A 116 12.32 -12.29 2.49
C GLN A 116 12.32 -12.19 0.96
N LEU A 117 11.15 -11.92 0.35
CA LEU A 117 11.03 -11.81 -1.11
C LEU A 117 11.85 -10.64 -1.68
N LEU A 118 11.91 -9.52 -0.98
CA LEU A 118 12.75 -8.38 -1.36
C LEU A 118 14.25 -8.75 -1.29
N GLN A 119 14.70 -9.43 -0.22
CA GLN A 119 16.09 -9.86 -0.06
C GLN A 119 16.52 -10.88 -1.13
N GLU A 120 15.67 -11.86 -1.44
CA GLU A 120 15.92 -12.87 -2.50
C GLU A 120 16.15 -12.23 -3.88
N ARG A 121 15.58 -11.04 -4.11
CA ARG A 121 15.70 -10.26 -5.35
C ARG A 121 16.78 -9.18 -5.27
N GLY A 122 17.52 -9.12 -4.16
CA GLY A 122 18.53 -8.12 -3.89
C GLY A 122 17.98 -6.70 -3.90
N ILE A 123 16.70 -6.48 -3.59
CA ILE A 123 16.07 -5.15 -3.59
C ILE A 123 16.62 -4.32 -2.43
N THR A 124 17.03 -3.10 -2.72
CA THR A 124 17.59 -2.16 -1.73
C THR A 124 16.79 -0.87 -1.63
N GLU A 125 15.97 -0.58 -2.64
CA GLU A 125 15.12 0.61 -2.66
C GLU A 125 13.66 0.20 -2.91
N ILE A 126 12.73 0.81 -2.20
CA ILE A 126 11.29 0.59 -2.39
C ILE A 126 10.56 1.92 -2.55
N GLU A 127 9.55 1.93 -3.43
CA GLU A 127 8.59 3.03 -3.53
C GLU A 127 7.26 2.55 -2.98
N VAL A 128 6.73 3.27 -1.98
CA VAL A 128 5.51 2.89 -1.27
C VAL A 128 4.38 3.83 -1.67
N ALA A 129 3.24 3.24 -2.05
CA ALA A 129 2.02 3.92 -2.44
C ALA A 129 0.79 3.28 -1.79
N GLY A 130 -0.36 3.94 -1.88
CA GLY A 130 -1.65 3.43 -1.41
C GLY A 130 -2.16 4.14 -0.15
N VAL A 131 -2.91 3.43 0.67
CA VAL A 131 -3.71 4.05 1.74
C VAL A 131 -3.69 3.27 3.06
N CYS A 132 -4.05 3.89 4.19
CA CYS A 132 -4.05 5.34 4.38
C CYS A 132 -2.62 5.82 4.78
N THR A 133 -2.21 7.04 4.40
CA THR A 133 -0.83 7.57 4.54
C THR A 133 -0.26 7.46 5.95
N ASP A 134 -1.11 7.69 6.95
CA ASP A 134 -0.79 7.76 8.37
C ASP A 134 -1.09 6.47 9.15
N ILE A 135 -1.47 5.39 8.45
CA ILE A 135 -1.74 4.08 9.06
C ILE A 135 -0.90 3.01 8.35
N CYS A 136 -1.42 2.34 7.32
CA CYS A 136 -0.75 1.21 6.67
C CYS A 136 0.53 1.63 5.95
N VAL A 137 0.51 2.78 5.27
CA VAL A 137 1.71 3.35 4.64
C VAL A 137 2.72 3.72 5.72
N LEU A 138 2.34 4.50 6.74
CA LEU A 138 3.24 4.89 7.83
C LEU A 138 3.91 3.70 8.52
N HIS A 139 3.13 2.69 8.90
CA HIS A 139 3.65 1.48 9.55
C HIS A 139 4.59 0.69 8.63
N THR A 140 4.23 0.56 7.34
CA THR A 140 5.10 -0.10 6.34
C THR A 140 6.42 0.65 6.17
N VAL A 141 6.36 1.97 6.09
CA VAL A 141 7.51 2.86 5.88
C VAL A 141 8.46 2.84 7.09
N ILE A 142 7.91 2.84 8.32
CA ILE A 142 8.71 2.70 9.55
C ILE A 142 9.44 1.35 9.58
N ASP A 143 8.75 0.25 9.28
CA ASP A 143 9.39 -1.07 9.26
C ASP A 143 10.44 -1.16 8.15
N ALA A 144 10.18 -0.61 6.96
CA ALA A 144 11.15 -0.55 5.88
C ALA A 144 12.43 0.20 6.28
N PHE A 145 12.27 1.35 6.96
CA PHE A 145 13.40 2.12 7.51
C PHE A 145 14.21 1.29 8.50
N ASN A 146 13.56 0.64 9.45
CA ASN A 146 14.23 -0.20 10.46
C ASN A 146 14.94 -1.42 9.83
N LEU A 147 14.43 -1.93 8.71
CA LEU A 147 15.04 -3.00 7.93
C LEU A 147 16.14 -2.51 6.98
N GLY A 148 16.40 -1.20 6.91
CA GLY A 148 17.49 -0.61 6.14
C GLY A 148 17.20 -0.39 4.66
N TYR A 149 15.94 -0.43 4.23
CA TYR A 149 15.58 -0.08 2.86
C TYR A 149 15.65 1.43 2.64
N LYS A 150 16.10 1.85 1.46
CA LYS A 150 15.89 3.22 1.00
C LYS A 150 14.45 3.35 0.50
N VAL A 151 13.67 4.23 1.11
CA VAL A 151 12.25 4.37 0.82
C VAL A 151 11.97 5.69 0.13
N THR A 152 11.14 5.64 -0.91
CA THR A 152 10.53 6.81 -1.56
C THR A 152 9.02 6.76 -1.35
N VAL A 153 8.42 7.91 -1.04
CA VAL A 153 6.96 8.08 -1.01
C VAL A 153 6.63 9.29 -1.86
N ASP A 154 5.87 9.07 -2.92
CA ASP A 154 5.31 10.13 -3.76
C ASP A 154 3.98 10.58 -3.14
N GLU A 155 3.86 11.86 -2.78
CA GLU A 155 2.67 12.39 -2.11
C GLU A 155 1.40 12.23 -2.96
N ASN A 156 1.54 12.18 -4.29
CA ASN A 156 0.42 11.99 -5.22
C ASN A 156 -0.03 10.53 -5.30
N CYS A 157 0.73 9.60 -4.73
CA CYS A 157 0.43 8.17 -4.71
C CYS A 157 -0.03 7.67 -3.34
N VAL A 158 -0.23 8.57 -2.37
CA VAL A 158 -0.72 8.22 -1.02
C VAL A 158 -1.82 9.17 -0.59
N ALA A 159 -2.80 8.65 0.15
CA ALA A 159 -3.90 9.46 0.67
C ALA A 159 -4.34 9.00 2.06
N SER A 160 -4.99 9.87 2.81
CA SER A 160 -5.71 9.51 4.03
C SER A 160 -7.08 10.19 4.07
N PHE A 161 -7.98 9.66 4.91
CA PHE A 161 -9.26 10.30 5.21
C PHE A 161 -9.07 11.51 6.13
N ASP A 162 -7.99 11.53 6.93
CA ASP A 162 -7.62 12.66 7.77
C ASP A 162 -6.46 13.42 7.13
N GLN A 163 -6.76 14.63 6.67
CA GLN A 163 -5.76 15.53 6.10
C GLN A 163 -4.65 15.88 7.11
N THR A 164 -5.00 15.99 8.40
CA THR A 164 -4.00 16.29 9.44
C THR A 164 -3.04 15.12 9.61
N GLY A 165 -3.58 13.89 9.67
CA GLY A 165 -2.81 12.65 9.67
C GLY A 165 -1.90 12.52 8.44
N HIS A 166 -2.44 12.77 7.24
CA HIS A 166 -1.67 12.75 6.00
C HIS A 166 -0.46 13.70 6.04
N GLU A 167 -0.69 14.98 6.38
CA GLU A 167 0.39 15.97 6.49
C GLU A 167 1.41 15.63 7.57
N TYR A 168 0.96 15.09 8.71
CA TYR A 168 1.84 14.61 9.76
C TYR A 168 2.75 13.49 9.25
N ALA A 169 2.18 12.49 8.57
CA ALA A 169 2.92 11.35 8.05
C ALA A 169 3.97 11.78 7.02
N LEU A 170 3.63 12.66 6.07
CA LEU A 170 4.59 13.19 5.10
C LEU A 170 5.74 13.96 5.78
N LYS A 171 5.43 14.80 6.78
CA LYS A 171 6.45 15.48 7.59
C LYS A 171 7.32 14.49 8.36
N HIS A 172 6.73 13.40 8.88
CA HIS A 172 7.45 12.35 9.58
C HIS A 172 8.42 11.62 8.66
N PHE A 173 7.97 11.21 7.46
CA PHE A 173 8.82 10.56 6.45
C PHE A 173 10.04 11.41 6.11
N LYS A 174 9.83 12.70 5.86
CA LYS A 174 10.90 13.64 5.50
C LYS A 174 11.85 13.94 6.66
N ASN A 175 11.32 14.34 7.81
CA ASN A 175 12.11 14.96 8.88
C ASN A 175 12.68 13.93 9.87
N VAL A 176 12.02 12.79 10.05
CA VAL A 176 12.42 11.76 11.02
C VAL A 176 13.10 10.58 10.32
N LEU A 177 12.56 10.14 9.19
CA LEU A 177 13.07 8.95 8.49
C LEU A 177 14.03 9.30 7.34
N GLY A 178 14.25 10.58 7.06
CA GLY A 178 15.22 11.07 6.07
C GLY A 178 14.86 10.71 4.62
N MET A 179 13.58 10.46 4.33
CA MET A 179 13.12 10.00 3.03
C MET A 179 12.98 11.15 2.05
N ALA A 180 13.22 10.85 0.77
CA ALA A 180 12.80 11.74 -0.31
C ALA A 180 11.27 11.68 -0.41
N VAL A 181 10.62 12.74 0.06
CA VAL A 181 9.21 13.00 -0.24
C VAL A 181 9.22 13.99 -1.40
N ASP A 182 8.79 13.55 -2.58
CA ASP A 182 8.66 14.43 -3.74
C ASP A 182 7.42 15.28 -3.55
N THR A 183 7.61 16.47 -2.97
CA THR A 183 6.55 17.45 -2.78
C THR A 183 6.65 18.47 -3.91
N HIS A 184 5.67 18.54 -4.80
CA HIS A 184 5.68 19.56 -5.86
C HIS A 184 4.93 20.81 -5.38
N SER A 185 5.71 21.86 -5.11
CA SER A 185 5.23 23.24 -4.93
C SER A 185 4.84 23.89 -6.24
#